data_AF-A0A3N2G6U9-F1
#
_entry.id   AF-A0A3N2G6U9-F1
#
_cell.length_a   1.000
_cell.length_b   1.000
_cell.length_c   1.000
_cell.angle_alpha   90.00
_cell.angle_beta   90.00
_cell.angle_gamma   90.00
#
_symmetry.space_group_name_H-M   'P 1'
#
loop_
_entity.id
_entity.type
_entity.pdbx_description
1 polymer ?
#
loop_
_entity_poly.entity_id
_entity_poly.type
_entity_poly.pdbx_seq_one_letter_code
_entity_poly.pdbx_strand_id
1 'polypeptide(L)'
;MTEPLERVAQQVDRLCWTGILLGLAFTMTNVQQFAAAGAPAWSLRWCGAWLLDPMVSLVLLAVLRAEQVTARYGIRTGGWARGAKWFTLGATYVMNTWEAFENRSPAQVVLHSVPPLVVFVAAEAVTDLRDKLGAAMSSESSVAEEAARPRGVRTSSAEYLAMARAARTPETVVTPAWVREVTGCSRGLSSRLAVELRAEGAHG
;
A
#
# COMPACT_ATOMS: atom_id res chain seq x y z
N MET A 1 -24.52 13.46 -8.00
CA MET A 1 -24.14 12.04 -8.15
C MET A 1 -22.62 11.98 -8.04
N THR A 2 -22.10 11.73 -6.85
CA THR A 2 -20.65 11.65 -6.62
C THR A 2 -20.15 10.33 -7.23
N GLU A 3 -19.20 10.41 -8.15
CA GLU A 3 -18.53 9.21 -8.65
C GLU A 3 -17.86 8.48 -7.48
N PRO A 4 -17.87 7.13 -7.45
CA PRO A 4 -17.12 6.41 -6.43
C PRO A 4 -15.64 6.72 -6.61
N LEU A 5 -14.96 7.15 -5.54
CA LEU A 5 -13.52 7.50 -5.55
C LEU A 5 -12.66 6.41 -6.19
N GLU A 6 -13.04 5.14 -6.02
CA GLU A 6 -12.39 3.99 -6.62
C GLU A 6 -12.38 4.04 -8.15
N ARG A 7 -13.47 4.45 -8.80
CA ARG A 7 -13.52 4.54 -10.27
C ARG A 7 -12.61 5.64 -10.79
N VAL A 8 -12.61 6.79 -10.12
CA VAL A 8 -11.73 7.91 -10.47
C VAL A 8 -10.28 7.49 -10.32
N ALA A 9 -9.91 6.80 -9.22
CA ALA A 9 -8.58 6.27 -9.02
C ALA A 9 -8.16 5.26 -10.11
N GLN A 10 -9.04 4.33 -10.50
CA GLN A 10 -8.78 3.37 -11.57
C GLN A 10 -8.62 4.04 -12.94
N GLN A 11 -9.41 5.06 -13.25
CA GLN A 11 -9.29 5.83 -14.49
C GLN A 11 -7.96 6.60 -14.53
N VAL A 12 -7.59 7.26 -13.44
CA VAL A 12 -6.31 8.00 -13.33
C VAL A 12 -5.12 7.05 -13.44
N ASP A 13 -5.14 5.89 -12.77
CA ASP A 13 -4.07 4.89 -12.90
C ASP A 13 -3.96 4.41 -14.36
N ARG A 14 -5.09 4.11 -15.02
CA ARG A 14 -5.09 3.70 -16.44
C ARG A 14 -4.51 4.76 -17.38
N LEU A 15 -4.90 6.03 -17.21
CA LEU A 15 -4.38 7.12 -18.03
C LEU A 15 -2.88 7.31 -17.78
N CYS A 16 -2.44 7.23 -16.53
CA CYS A 16 -1.03 7.32 -16.17
C CYS A 16 -0.22 6.17 -16.80
N TRP A 17 -0.68 4.93 -16.68
CA TRP A 17 -0.04 3.77 -17.31
C TRP A 17 0.00 3.87 -18.83
N THR A 18 -1.08 4.36 -19.45
CA THR A 18 -1.12 4.58 -20.89
C THR A 18 -0.05 5.60 -21.31
N GLY A 19 0.05 6.73 -20.59
CA GLY A 19 1.07 7.74 -20.83
C GLY A 19 2.49 7.21 -20.64
N ILE A 20 2.74 6.44 -19.57
CA ILE A 20 4.02 5.77 -19.31
C ILE A 20 4.38 4.83 -20.47
N LEU A 21 3.47 3.95 -20.88
CA LEU A 21 3.72 2.98 -21.95
C LEU A 21 3.98 3.66 -23.29
N LEU A 22 3.24 4.72 -23.62
CA LEU A 22 3.46 5.50 -24.84
C LEU A 22 4.80 6.23 -24.81
N GLY A 23 5.13 6.86 -23.68
CA GLY A 23 6.43 7.54 -23.50
C GLY A 23 7.60 6.56 -23.60
N LEU A 24 7.47 5.38 -22.99
CA LEU A 24 8.46 4.29 -23.07
C LEU A 24 8.60 3.74 -24.49
N ALA A 25 7.50 3.56 -25.22
CA ALA A 25 7.56 3.12 -26.61
C ALA A 25 8.32 4.14 -27.48
N PHE A 26 8.09 5.43 -27.25
CA PHE A 26 8.80 6.50 -27.92
C PHE A 26 10.30 6.51 -27.58
N THR A 27 10.67 6.45 -26.30
CA THR A 27 12.08 6.40 -25.90
C THR A 27 12.77 5.15 -26.45
N MET A 28 12.08 4.00 -26.40
CA MET A 28 12.56 2.74 -26.95
C MET A 28 12.84 2.83 -28.44
N THR A 29 11.98 3.49 -29.24
CA THR A 29 12.24 3.68 -30.68
C THR A 29 13.49 4.51 -30.96
N ASN A 30 13.73 5.57 -30.17
CA ASN A 30 14.90 6.42 -30.37
C ASN A 30 16.20 5.70 -29.98
N VAL A 31 16.18 5.04 -28.81
CA VAL A 31 17.33 4.25 -28.33
C VAL A 31 17.61 3.10 -29.30
N GLN A 32 16.58 2.49 -29.87
CA GLN A 32 16.74 1.44 -30.86
C GLN A 32 17.45 1.94 -32.11
N GLN A 33 17.02 3.08 -32.67
CA GLN A 33 17.65 3.67 -33.85
C GLN A 33 19.11 4.01 -33.58
N PHE A 34 19.38 4.63 -32.43
CA PHE A 34 20.74 4.96 -31.99
C PHE A 34 21.63 3.72 -31.83
N ALA A 35 21.16 2.69 -31.11
CA ALA A 35 21.95 1.50 -30.83
C ALA A 35 22.12 0.57 -32.05
N ALA A 36 21.11 0.52 -32.93
CA ALA A 36 21.17 -0.22 -34.18
C ALA A 36 22.24 0.37 -35.11
N ALA A 37 22.43 1.70 -35.14
CA ALA A 37 23.52 2.38 -35.86
C ALA A 37 23.72 1.88 -37.30
N GLY A 38 22.62 1.72 -38.06
CA GLY A 38 22.66 1.22 -39.44
C GLY A 38 22.73 -0.30 -39.59
N ALA A 39 22.54 -1.07 -38.50
CA ALA A 39 22.46 -2.52 -38.58
C ALA A 39 21.32 -3.00 -39.49
N PRO A 40 21.51 -4.08 -40.27
CA PRO A 40 20.45 -4.66 -41.09
C PRO A 40 19.24 -5.04 -40.24
N ALA A 41 18.04 -4.83 -40.79
CA ALA A 41 16.81 -5.28 -40.16
C ALA A 41 16.89 -6.79 -39.84
N TRP A 42 16.40 -7.19 -38.66
CA TRP A 42 16.43 -8.57 -38.15
C TRP A 42 17.80 -9.14 -37.79
N SER A 43 18.88 -8.35 -37.86
CA SER A 43 20.16 -8.76 -37.29
C SER A 43 20.09 -8.84 -35.76
N LEU A 44 20.94 -9.66 -35.15
CA LEU A 44 21.04 -9.79 -33.68
C LEU A 44 21.23 -8.42 -33.00
N ARG A 45 22.00 -7.53 -33.62
CA ARG A 45 22.22 -6.16 -33.12
C ARG A 45 20.94 -5.31 -33.22
N TRP A 46 20.21 -5.38 -34.34
CA TRP A 46 18.96 -4.65 -34.53
C TRP A 46 17.88 -5.13 -33.54
N CYS A 47 17.77 -6.44 -33.32
CA CYS A 47 16.85 -7.03 -32.34
C CYS A 47 17.28 -6.70 -30.90
N GLY A 48 18.57 -6.80 -30.59
CA GLY A 48 19.10 -6.51 -29.25
C GLY A 48 18.96 -5.04 -28.86
N ALA A 49 19.02 -4.12 -29.82
CA ALA A 49 18.83 -2.68 -29.59
C ALA A 49 17.46 -2.35 -28.98
N TRP A 50 16.41 -3.14 -29.28
CA TRP A 50 15.08 -2.98 -28.68
C TRP A 50 15.04 -3.25 -27.17
N LEU A 51 16.00 -3.98 -26.61
CA LEU A 51 15.99 -4.37 -25.20
C LEU A 51 16.65 -3.32 -24.29
N LEU A 52 17.49 -2.44 -24.83
CA LEU A 52 18.31 -1.53 -24.03
C LEU A 52 17.46 -0.59 -23.17
N ASP A 53 16.49 0.09 -23.79
CA ASP A 53 15.63 1.05 -23.08
C ASP A 53 14.69 0.36 -22.08
N PRO A 54 13.94 -0.71 -22.45
CA PRO A 54 13.10 -1.44 -21.50
C PRO A 54 13.86 -1.98 -20.28
N MET A 55 15.10 -2.45 -20.45
CA MET A 55 15.91 -2.92 -19.32
C MET A 55 16.17 -1.79 -18.31
N VAL A 56 16.54 -0.60 -18.78
CA VAL A 56 16.79 0.56 -17.91
C VAL A 56 15.50 0.99 -17.22
N SER A 57 14.38 1.04 -17.94
CA SER A 57 13.07 1.42 -17.38
C SER A 57 12.58 0.41 -16.34
N LEU A 58 12.79 -0.89 -16.56
CA LEU A 58 12.45 -1.94 -15.60
C LEU A 58 13.30 -1.83 -14.33
N VAL A 59 14.59 -1.53 -14.46
CA VAL A 59 15.46 -1.28 -13.30
C VAL A 59 14.97 -0.06 -12.52
N LEU A 60 14.63 1.04 -13.19
CA LEU A 60 14.06 2.22 -12.54
C LEU A 60 12.75 1.88 -11.81
N LEU A 61 11.82 1.18 -12.47
CA LEU A 61 10.55 0.78 -11.86
C LEU A 61 10.77 -0.15 -10.66
N ALA A 62 11.75 -1.06 -10.74
CA ALA A 62 12.13 -1.92 -9.63
C ALA A 62 12.72 -1.13 -8.44
N VAL A 63 13.57 -0.13 -8.70
CA VAL A 63 14.10 0.77 -7.66
C VAL A 63 12.96 1.55 -7.01
N LEU A 64 12.07 2.16 -7.81
CA LEU A 64 10.89 2.86 -7.29
C LEU A 64 10.05 1.93 -6.43
N ARG A 65 9.73 0.73 -6.94
CA ARG A 65 8.96 -0.27 -6.21
C ARG A 65 9.63 -0.71 -4.92
N ALA A 66 10.95 -0.88 -4.92
CA ALA A 66 11.71 -1.26 -3.74
C ALA A 66 11.62 -0.17 -2.66
N GLU A 67 11.71 1.11 -3.02
CA GLU A 67 11.52 2.21 -2.06
C GLU A 67 10.14 2.19 -1.42
N GLN A 68 9.09 1.99 -2.21
CA GLN A 68 7.72 1.92 -1.69
C GLN A 68 7.55 0.78 -0.68
N VAL A 69 8.00 -0.42 -1.07
CA VAL A 69 7.88 -1.61 -0.23
C VAL A 69 8.65 -1.39 1.06
N THR A 70 9.87 -0.85 0.97
CA THR A 70 10.75 -0.59 2.12
C THR A 70 10.17 0.49 3.05
N ALA A 71 9.55 1.53 2.49
CA ALA A 71 8.85 2.57 3.24
C ALA A 71 7.66 2.04 4.04
N ARG A 72 6.93 1.03 3.54
CA ARG A 72 5.84 0.36 4.27
C ARG A 72 6.32 -0.37 5.52
N TYR A 73 7.57 -0.82 5.55
CA TYR A 73 8.20 -1.44 6.72
C TYR A 73 8.96 -0.43 7.60
N GLY A 74 8.82 0.87 7.35
CA GLY A 74 9.45 1.93 8.14
C GLY A 74 10.95 2.11 7.89
N ILE A 75 11.52 1.43 6.88
CA ILE A 75 12.93 1.53 6.53
C ILE A 75 13.09 2.69 5.54
N ARG A 76 13.94 3.65 5.88
CA ARG A 76 14.23 4.79 5.00
C ARG A 76 15.27 4.39 3.96
N THR A 77 14.90 4.42 2.68
CA THR A 77 15.86 4.33 1.58
C THR A 77 16.67 5.63 1.53
N GLY A 78 17.98 5.51 1.77
CA GLY A 78 18.90 6.65 1.82
C GLY A 78 19.26 7.22 0.45
N GLY A 79 20.35 7.99 0.37
CA GLY A 79 20.81 8.66 -0.86
C GLY A 79 21.13 7.73 -2.04
N TRP A 80 21.35 6.43 -1.80
CA TRP A 80 21.62 5.45 -2.86
C TRP A 80 20.46 5.32 -3.85
N ALA A 81 19.22 5.27 -3.37
CA ALA A 81 18.06 5.13 -4.26
C ALA A 81 17.86 6.39 -5.11
N ARG A 82 18.09 7.57 -4.53
CA ARG A 82 18.15 8.84 -5.25
C ARG A 82 19.25 8.82 -6.33
N GLY A 83 20.44 8.31 -5.99
CA GLY A 83 21.53 8.12 -6.95
C GLY A 83 21.15 7.22 -8.13
N ALA A 84 20.53 6.07 -7.85
CA ALA A 84 20.05 5.13 -8.88
C ALA A 84 19.01 5.77 -9.81
N LYS A 85 18.06 6.55 -9.26
CA LYS A 85 17.07 7.29 -10.06
C LYS A 85 17.72 8.32 -10.98
N TRP A 86 18.60 9.16 -10.45
CA TRP A 86 19.28 10.16 -11.27
C TRP A 86 20.19 9.53 -12.31
N PHE A 87 20.84 8.41 -11.98
CA PHE A 87 21.66 7.68 -12.92
C PHE A 87 20.83 7.10 -14.08
N THR A 88 19.74 6.39 -13.77
CA THR A 88 18.84 5.81 -14.79
C THR A 88 18.16 6.88 -15.64
N LEU A 89 17.70 7.98 -15.03
CA LEU A 89 17.13 9.12 -15.76
C LEU A 89 18.19 9.78 -16.65
N GLY A 90 19.39 10.02 -16.13
CA GLY A 90 20.50 10.61 -16.88
C GLY A 90 20.92 9.75 -18.07
N ALA A 91 21.02 8.43 -17.88
CA ALA A 91 21.31 7.49 -18.96
C ALA A 91 20.23 7.56 -20.06
N THR A 92 18.95 7.52 -19.68
CA THR A 92 17.81 7.59 -20.62
C THR A 92 17.78 8.92 -21.36
N TYR A 93 18.01 10.03 -20.65
CA TYR A 93 18.09 11.37 -21.22
C TYR A 93 19.20 11.48 -22.25
N VAL A 94 20.41 11.02 -21.91
CA VAL A 94 21.57 11.06 -22.81
C VAL A 94 21.28 10.25 -24.08
N MET A 95 20.79 9.02 -23.94
CA MET A 95 20.50 8.18 -25.10
C MET A 95 19.43 8.79 -26.02
N ASN A 96 18.42 9.47 -25.46
CA ASN A 96 17.37 10.11 -26.27
C ASN A 96 17.80 11.43 -26.90
N THR A 97 18.73 12.17 -26.30
CA THR A 97 19.13 13.51 -26.77
C THR A 97 20.45 13.53 -27.53
N TRP A 98 21.19 12.42 -27.56
CA TRP A 98 22.54 12.36 -28.14
C TRP A 98 22.60 12.84 -29.60
N GLU A 99 21.74 12.30 -30.46
CA GLU A 99 21.71 12.67 -31.88
C GLU A 99 21.33 14.15 -32.07
N ALA A 100 20.44 14.67 -31.22
CA ALA A 100 20.07 16.08 -31.23
C ALA A 100 21.25 17.01 -30.85
N PHE A 101 22.13 16.56 -29.95
CA PHE A 101 23.37 17.26 -29.63
C PHE A 101 24.38 17.21 -30.78
N GLU A 102 24.52 16.05 -31.43
CA GLU A 102 25.38 15.88 -32.61
C GLU A 102 24.94 16.80 -33.76
N ASN A 103 23.62 16.90 -33.98
CA ASN A 103 23.00 17.78 -34.96
C ASN A 103 22.91 19.25 -34.54
N ARG A 104 23.37 19.59 -33.32
CA ARG A 104 23.29 20.94 -32.71
C ARG A 104 21.90 21.58 -32.79
N SER A 105 20.85 20.79 -32.59
CA SER A 105 19.45 21.24 -32.69
C SER A 105 18.78 21.32 -31.32
N PRO A 106 18.64 22.53 -30.73
CA PRO A 106 18.00 22.70 -29.43
C PRO A 106 16.54 22.22 -29.41
N ALA A 107 15.82 22.38 -30.54
CA ALA A 107 14.44 21.93 -30.67
C ALA A 107 14.33 20.40 -30.58
N GLN A 108 15.27 19.66 -31.20
CA GLN A 108 15.30 18.20 -31.08
C GLN A 108 15.69 17.74 -29.67
N VAL A 109 16.59 18.46 -28.98
CA VAL A 109 16.94 18.15 -27.58
C VAL A 109 15.69 18.24 -26.69
N VAL A 110 14.89 19.31 -26.86
CA VAL A 110 13.62 19.44 -26.12
C VAL A 110 12.66 18.31 -26.48
N LEU A 111 12.47 18.04 -27.78
CA LEU A 111 11.51 17.04 -28.24
C LEU A 111 11.81 15.63 -27.69
N HIS A 112 13.08 15.26 -27.60
CA HIS A 112 13.49 13.91 -27.16
C HIS A 112 13.76 13.82 -25.65
N SER A 113 13.87 14.94 -24.93
CA SER A 113 14.02 14.96 -23.47
C SER A 113 12.69 14.96 -22.72
N VAL A 114 11.62 15.49 -23.32
CA VAL A 114 10.30 15.55 -22.68
C VAL A 114 9.77 14.15 -22.34
N PRO A 115 9.78 13.15 -23.24
CA PRO A 115 9.25 11.82 -22.95
C PRO A 115 9.91 11.12 -21.75
N PRO A 116 11.25 11.01 -21.64
CA PRO A 116 11.87 10.34 -20.48
C PRO A 116 11.61 11.08 -19.16
N LEU A 117 11.57 12.42 -19.17
CA LEU A 117 11.24 13.20 -17.97
C LEU A 117 9.79 12.99 -17.53
N VAL A 118 8.84 13.01 -18.46
CA VAL A 118 7.42 12.77 -18.17
C VAL A 118 7.21 11.35 -17.66
N VAL A 119 7.82 10.33 -18.29
CA VAL A 119 7.74 8.94 -17.83
C VAL A 119 8.28 8.80 -16.41
N PHE A 120 9.43 9.41 -16.11
CA PHE A 120 10.02 9.38 -14.78
C PHE A 120 9.09 9.97 -13.73
N VAL A 121 8.56 11.17 -13.99
CA VAL A 121 7.63 11.86 -13.07
C VAL A 121 6.32 11.08 -12.93
N ALA A 122 5.77 10.57 -14.03
CA ALA A 122 4.56 9.77 -14.02
C ALA A 122 4.74 8.47 -13.23
N ALA A 123 5.89 7.79 -13.39
CA ALA A 123 6.22 6.60 -12.63
C ALA A 123 6.30 6.89 -11.13
N GLU A 124 6.97 7.98 -10.71
CA GLU A 124 6.99 8.40 -9.30
C GLU A 124 5.58 8.71 -8.78
N ALA A 125 4.78 9.45 -9.55
CA ALA A 125 3.42 9.81 -9.17
C ALA A 125 2.50 8.59 -9.04
N VAL A 126 2.58 7.63 -9.97
CA VAL A 126 1.76 6.40 -9.92
C VAL A 126 2.13 5.55 -8.72
N THR A 127 3.43 5.50 -8.38
CA THR A 127 3.88 4.80 -7.18
C THR A 127 3.30 5.46 -5.93
N ASP A 128 3.50 6.75 -5.72
CA ASP A 128 2.98 7.48 -4.56
C ASP A 128 1.44 7.38 -4.44
N LEU A 129 0.72 7.48 -5.56
CA LEU A 129 -0.74 7.31 -5.59
C LEU A 129 -1.15 5.91 -5.12
N ARG A 130 -0.49 4.85 -5.59
CA ARG A 130 -0.78 3.47 -5.20
C ARG A 130 -0.53 3.21 -3.72
N ASP A 131 0.48 3.86 -3.13
CA ASP A 131 0.74 3.75 -1.69
C ASP A 131 -0.35 4.45 -0.87
N LYS A 132 -0.75 5.67 -1.27
CA LYS A 132 -1.83 6.42 -0.59
C LYS A 132 -3.17 5.70 -0.66
N LEU A 133 -3.52 5.15 -1.82
CA LEU A 133 -4.72 4.34 -2.00
C LEU A 133 -4.68 3.07 -1.14
N GLY A 134 -3.53 2.38 -1.11
CA GLY A 134 -3.32 1.21 -0.25
C GLY A 134 -3.52 1.53 1.23
N ALA A 135 -2.98 2.65 1.71
CA ALA A 135 -3.15 3.10 3.08
C ALA A 135 -4.61 3.46 3.41
N ALA A 136 -5.31 4.15 2.50
CA ALA A 136 -6.72 4.51 2.67
C ALA A 136 -7.62 3.27 2.76
N MET A 137 -7.46 2.30 1.85
CA MET A 137 -8.22 1.05 1.87
C MET A 137 -7.96 0.21 3.13
N SER A 138 -6.71 0.21 3.63
CA SER A 138 -6.35 -0.50 4.87
C SER A 138 -7.01 0.14 6.09
N SER A 139 -7.08 1.48 6.12
CA SER A 139 -7.78 2.24 7.16
C SER A 139 -9.28 1.97 7.12
N GLU A 140 -9.92 2.06 5.95
CA GLU A 140 -11.35 1.76 5.78
C GLU A 140 -11.68 0.32 6.18
N SER A 141 -10.83 -0.64 5.81
CA SER A 141 -10.98 -2.05 6.20
C SER A 141 -10.85 -2.24 7.71
N SER A 142 -9.88 -1.58 8.37
CA SER A 142 -9.75 -1.65 9.83
C SER A 142 -10.95 -1.04 10.56
N VAL A 143 -11.49 0.08 10.05
CA VAL A 143 -12.69 0.72 10.62
C VAL A 143 -13.92 -0.16 10.40
N ALA A 144 -14.06 -0.77 9.22
CA ALA A 144 -15.14 -1.71 8.92
C ALA A 144 -15.04 -2.99 9.75
N GLU A 145 -13.84 -3.54 9.94
CA GLU A 145 -13.59 -4.71 10.79
C GLU A 145 -13.85 -4.40 12.27
N GLU A 146 -13.48 -3.21 12.74
CA GLU A 146 -13.79 -2.76 14.10
C GLU A 146 -15.28 -2.46 14.31
N ALA A 147 -15.98 -2.00 13.27
CA ALA A 147 -17.43 -1.85 13.27
C ALA A 147 -18.18 -3.19 13.17
N ALA A 148 -17.62 -4.18 12.46
CA ALA A 148 -18.17 -5.51 12.27
C ALA A 148 -17.81 -6.49 13.40
N ARG A 149 -16.77 -6.19 14.20
CA ARG A 149 -16.53 -6.89 15.45
C ARG A 149 -17.80 -6.80 16.29
N PRO A 150 -18.37 -7.93 16.75
CA PRO A 150 -19.50 -7.87 17.67
C PRO A 150 -19.03 -7.06 18.87
N ARG A 151 -19.62 -5.86 19.05
CA ARG A 151 -19.47 -5.09 20.28
C ARG A 151 -19.77 -6.09 21.38
N GLY A 152 -18.75 -6.50 22.13
CA GLY A 152 -18.87 -7.56 23.12
C GLY A 152 -20.17 -7.35 23.86
N VAL A 153 -21.05 -8.36 23.83
CA VAL A 153 -22.34 -8.32 24.51
C VAL A 153 -22.06 -7.68 25.86
N ARG A 154 -22.57 -6.47 26.10
CA ARG A 154 -22.38 -5.81 27.38
C ARG A 154 -23.22 -6.62 28.35
N THR A 155 -22.64 -7.70 28.88
CA THR A 155 -23.30 -8.56 29.82
C THR A 155 -23.68 -7.70 31.00
N SER A 156 -24.99 -7.50 31.17
CA SER A 156 -25.48 -6.60 32.21
C SER A 156 -25.17 -7.21 33.58
N SER A 157 -25.12 -6.39 34.63
CA SER A 157 -24.95 -6.92 35.99
C SER A 157 -26.02 -7.95 36.36
N ALA A 158 -27.24 -7.81 35.80
CA ALA A 158 -28.34 -8.75 35.99
C ALA A 158 -28.07 -10.11 35.33
N GLU A 159 -27.42 -10.14 34.16
CA GLU A 159 -27.04 -11.39 33.49
C GLU A 159 -25.95 -12.12 34.28
N TYR A 160 -24.96 -11.40 34.82
CA TYR A 160 -23.97 -12.00 35.71
C TYR A 160 -24.59 -12.55 37.00
N LEU A 161 -25.59 -11.86 37.55
CA LEU A 161 -26.32 -12.34 38.72
C LEU A 161 -27.12 -13.62 38.41
N ALA A 162 -27.80 -13.67 37.26
CA ALA A 162 -28.53 -14.84 36.80
C ALA A 162 -27.62 -16.05 36.59
N MET A 163 -26.43 -15.86 35.99
CA MET A 163 -25.41 -16.90 35.85
C MET A 163 -24.93 -17.42 37.21
N ALA A 164 -24.65 -16.51 38.15
CA ALA A 164 -24.22 -16.90 39.49
C ALA A 164 -25.33 -17.65 40.27
N ARG A 165 -26.61 -17.28 40.10
CA ARG A 165 -27.74 -18.03 40.70
C ARG A 165 -27.85 -19.44 40.12
N ALA A 166 -27.71 -19.59 38.80
CA ALA A 166 -27.79 -20.89 38.14
C ALA A 166 -26.66 -21.84 38.56
N ALA A 167 -25.47 -21.31 38.87
CA ALA A 167 -24.32 -22.08 39.34
C ALA A 167 -24.34 -22.38 40.86
N ARG A 168 -25.28 -21.79 41.62
CA ARG A 168 -25.34 -21.94 43.07
C ARG A 168 -25.98 -23.28 43.46
N THR A 169 -25.29 -24.03 44.32
CA THR A 169 -25.86 -25.18 45.03
C THR A 169 -26.07 -24.86 46.52
N PRO A 170 -26.91 -25.61 47.26
CA PRO A 170 -27.16 -25.36 48.68
C PRO A 170 -25.89 -25.38 49.56
N GLU A 171 -24.84 -26.10 49.13
CA GLU A 171 -23.57 -26.23 49.83
C GLU A 171 -22.54 -25.15 49.45
N THR A 172 -22.86 -24.31 48.45
CA THR A 172 -21.92 -23.32 47.94
C THR A 172 -21.77 -22.13 48.88
N VAL A 173 -20.54 -21.92 49.38
CA VAL A 173 -20.17 -20.70 50.12
C VAL A 173 -19.99 -19.55 49.13
N VAL A 174 -20.97 -18.64 49.08
CA VAL A 174 -20.93 -17.47 48.19
C VAL A 174 -19.79 -16.53 48.60
N THR A 175 -18.74 -16.45 47.77
CA THR A 175 -17.60 -15.52 47.94
C THR A 175 -17.38 -14.68 46.66
N PRO A 176 -16.76 -13.49 46.74
CA PRO A 176 -16.40 -12.73 45.54
C PRO A 176 -15.45 -13.50 44.62
N ALA A 177 -14.60 -14.38 45.17
CA ALA A 177 -13.73 -15.25 44.40
C ALA A 177 -14.55 -16.27 43.59
N TRP A 178 -15.50 -16.95 44.24
CA TRP A 178 -16.41 -17.88 43.58
C TRP A 178 -17.28 -17.21 42.51
N VAL A 179 -17.82 -16.00 42.78
CA VAL A 179 -18.60 -15.26 41.78
C VAL A 179 -17.76 -14.97 40.53
N ARG A 180 -16.48 -14.60 40.67
CA ARG A 180 -15.59 -14.36 39.53
C ARG A 180 -15.28 -15.63 38.76
N GLU A 181 -15.14 -16.75 39.46
CA GLU A 181 -14.88 -18.05 38.85
C GLU A 181 -16.04 -18.49 37.96
N VAL A 182 -17.29 -18.35 38.42
CA VAL A 182 -18.47 -18.81 37.67
C VAL A 182 -18.98 -17.81 36.62
N THR A 183 -18.65 -16.51 36.76
CA THR A 183 -19.17 -15.46 35.85
C THR A 183 -18.11 -14.79 34.98
N GLY A 184 -16.82 -14.87 35.33
CA GLY A 184 -15.75 -14.12 34.67
C GLY A 184 -15.80 -12.59 34.89
N CYS A 185 -16.67 -12.09 35.78
CA CYS A 185 -16.86 -10.66 35.95
C CYS A 185 -15.67 -9.97 36.68
N SER A 186 -15.62 -8.63 36.59
CA SER A 186 -14.55 -7.83 37.20
C SER A 186 -14.58 -7.89 38.74
N ARG A 187 -13.43 -7.60 39.38
CA ARG A 187 -13.29 -7.62 40.86
C ARG A 187 -14.34 -6.75 41.56
N GLY A 188 -14.62 -5.56 41.03
CA GLY A 188 -15.59 -4.63 41.61
C GLY A 188 -17.05 -5.06 41.44
N LEU A 189 -17.39 -5.80 40.37
CA LEU A 189 -18.74 -6.31 40.16
C LEU A 189 -18.99 -7.56 41.02
N SER A 190 -17.99 -8.44 41.12
CA SER A 190 -18.09 -9.68 41.88
C SER A 190 -18.36 -9.49 43.38
N SER A 191 -17.85 -8.41 43.98
CA SER A 191 -18.10 -8.09 45.38
C SER A 191 -19.55 -7.67 45.60
N ARG A 192 -20.12 -6.88 44.68
CA ARG A 192 -21.53 -6.44 44.74
C ARG A 192 -22.49 -7.62 44.56
N LEU A 193 -22.25 -8.47 43.56
CA LEU A 193 -23.05 -9.66 43.31
C LEU A 193 -22.98 -10.67 44.45
N ALA A 194 -21.81 -10.85 45.08
CA ALA A 194 -21.67 -11.74 46.24
C ALA A 194 -22.43 -11.23 47.48
N VAL A 195 -22.58 -9.91 47.65
CA VAL A 195 -23.40 -9.34 48.73
C VAL A 195 -24.88 -9.61 48.47
N GLU A 196 -25.33 -9.37 47.24
CA GLU A 196 -26.72 -9.56 46.82
C GLU A 196 -27.17 -11.04 46.97
N LEU A 197 -26.36 -11.99 46.49
CA LEU A 197 -26.64 -13.43 46.60
C LEU A 197 -26.66 -13.96 48.05
N ARG A 198 -25.91 -13.33 48.96
CA ARG A 198 -25.94 -13.68 50.39
C ARG A 198 -27.18 -13.15 51.08
N ALA A 199 -27.62 -11.93 50.73
CA ALA A 199 -28.86 -11.37 51.25
C ALA A 199 -30.06 -12.24 50.89
N GLU A 200 -30.10 -12.80 49.67
CA GLU A 200 -31.13 -13.77 49.25
C GLU A 200 -31.13 -15.06 50.08
N GLY A 201 -29.95 -15.55 50.47
CA GLY A 201 -29.82 -16.76 51.29
C GLY A 201 -30.17 -16.57 52.78
N ALA A 202 -30.34 -15.32 53.25
CA ALA A 202 -30.71 -15.02 54.63
C ALA A 202 -32.23 -14.85 54.83
N HIS A 203 -33.01 -14.85 53.74
CA HIS A 203 -34.46 -14.61 53.74
C HIS A 203 -35.31 -15.82 53.31
N GLY A 204 -34.69 -16.99 53.08
CA GLY A 204 -35.35 -18.27 52.80
C GLY A 204 -34.95 -19.31 53.83
#